data_AF-A0A2I8AC08-F1
#
_entry.id   AF-A0A2I8AC08-F1
#
_cell.length_a   1.000
_cell.length_b   1.000
_cell.length_c   1.000
_cell.angle_alpha   90.00
_cell.angle_beta   90.00
_cell.angle_gamma   90.00
#
_symmetry.space_group_name_H-M   'P 1'
#
loop_
_entity.id
_entity.type
_entity.pdbx_description
1 polymer ?
#
loop_
_entity_poly.entity_id
_entity_poly.type
_entity_poly.pdbx_seq_one_letter_code
_entity_poly.pdbx_strand_id
1 'polypeptide(L)'
;MEKSIVQLVDELPADNITVKVLKAVDFVAPSQWNNLVGFDNSVRAITGETDPRVIQRIRDKATVLYQDPQQSYQSVIRLYQTIDKADTAMAAAALANKVGEKIGFLSFLGNITPKADVTQTVDLVLKIAIEIIAFCKLNGIPQPNPQEFVKSLSSNYQGAALIRMAALVCIDGLLPLGPDFLSKIHGLISGNDASGQITQNPVFLAVNSSLPGNNPAEKLGFLTQGFNSVQGWIGGLVSKTGLTPQTIFNSLGNFIQIADDNLDFVAAFLDQTTNYYEHTGIQTVAYSVIQKAHALVKQEMQQEQQSPSRPADTTSAASNNNNDLGVGKNVEVWDEDEEDWYSATIEKVRDNEFFIHYAGYGSSYDEWVGSDDIRIRSHNTSDDNGFAVGLKVKVWDDDDEDWYSAVINKIQGQQYYVHYVGYDSSYDEWVDLEEIA
;
A
#
# COMPACT_ATOMS: atom_id res chain seq x y z
N MET A 1 -2.32 15.10 -2.87
CA MET A 1 -2.60 13.80 -3.52
C MET A 1 -2.66 12.72 -2.46
N GLU A 2 -3.53 11.71 -2.63
CA GLU A 2 -3.45 10.51 -1.79
C GLU A 2 -2.24 9.67 -2.20
N LYS A 3 -1.55 9.08 -1.23
CA LYS A 3 -0.33 8.29 -1.49
C LYS A 3 -0.67 7.02 -2.28
N SER A 4 0.22 6.62 -3.19
CA SER A 4 0.11 5.31 -3.85
C SER A 4 0.39 4.18 -2.86
N ILE A 5 -0.03 2.95 -3.19
CA ILE A 5 0.33 1.78 -2.36
C ILE A 5 1.84 1.55 -2.31
N VAL A 6 2.56 1.89 -3.38
CA VAL A 6 4.02 1.83 -3.45
C VAL A 6 4.62 2.77 -2.40
N GLN A 7 4.23 4.04 -2.44
CA GLN A 7 4.68 5.05 -1.47
C GLN A 7 4.34 4.64 -0.03
N LEU A 8 3.12 4.15 0.22
CA LEU A 8 2.70 3.73 1.56
C LEU A 8 3.58 2.60 2.11
N VAL A 9 3.98 1.63 1.28
CA VAL A 9 4.82 0.49 1.70
C VAL A 9 6.30 0.87 1.80
N ASP A 10 6.78 1.75 0.92
CA ASP A 10 8.16 2.25 0.92
C ASP A 10 8.45 3.13 2.13
N GLU A 11 7.46 3.90 2.58
CA GLU A 11 7.56 4.77 3.76
C GLU A 11 7.34 4.02 5.09
N LEU A 12 6.97 2.74 5.07
CA LEU A 12 6.83 1.98 6.32
C LEU A 12 8.17 1.94 7.07
N PRO A 13 8.17 2.23 8.38
CA PRO A 13 9.39 2.24 9.16
C PRO A 13 9.99 0.82 9.25
N ALA A 14 11.27 0.69 8.90
CA ALA A 14 12.02 -0.55 9.10
C ALA A 14 12.32 -0.83 10.57
N ASP A 15 12.55 0.23 11.36
CA ASP A 15 12.80 0.20 12.80
C ASP A 15 12.23 1.45 13.50
N ASN A 16 11.21 1.26 14.33
CA ASN A 16 10.65 2.28 15.22
C ASN A 16 9.97 1.61 16.44
N ILE A 17 9.28 2.38 17.29
CA ILE A 17 8.56 1.82 18.45
C ILE A 17 7.48 0.83 18.01
N THR A 18 6.68 1.14 16.98
CA THR A 18 5.69 0.21 16.42
C THR A 18 6.31 -1.15 16.05
N VAL A 19 7.41 -1.15 15.31
CA VAL A 19 8.10 -2.39 14.89
C VAL A 19 8.65 -3.15 16.10
N LYS A 20 9.23 -2.45 17.08
CA LYS A 20 9.75 -3.05 18.31
C LYS A 20 8.65 -3.69 19.14
N VAL A 21 7.50 -3.03 19.25
CA VAL A 21 6.33 -3.54 19.96
C VAL A 21 5.75 -4.76 19.27
N LEU A 22 5.61 -4.73 17.94
CA LEU A 22 5.17 -5.88 17.15
C LEU A 22 6.12 -7.08 17.31
N LYS A 23 7.44 -6.86 17.32
CA LYS A 23 8.43 -7.90 17.64
C LYS A 23 8.29 -8.40 19.07
N ALA A 24 8.01 -7.52 20.03
CA ALA A 24 7.83 -7.88 21.42
C ALA A 24 6.57 -8.75 21.65
N VAL A 25 5.52 -8.59 20.83
CA VAL A 25 4.31 -9.44 20.93
C VAL A 25 4.37 -10.68 20.02
N ASP A 26 5.44 -10.89 19.26
CA ASP A 26 5.57 -12.04 18.34
C ASP A 26 5.47 -13.39 19.06
N PHE A 27 5.81 -13.50 20.35
CA PHE A 27 5.63 -14.73 21.12
C PHE A 27 4.16 -15.22 21.16
N VAL A 28 3.19 -14.34 20.90
CA VAL A 28 1.76 -14.66 20.82
C VAL A 28 1.40 -15.31 19.47
N ALA A 29 2.10 -14.93 18.40
CA ALA A 29 1.93 -15.42 17.04
C ALA A 29 3.31 -15.71 16.41
N PRO A 30 4.05 -16.71 16.92
CA PRO A 30 5.49 -16.84 16.69
C PRO A 30 5.83 -17.03 15.22
N SER A 31 6.77 -16.22 14.74
CA SER A 31 7.29 -16.23 13.37
C SER A 31 6.21 -16.02 12.30
N GLN A 32 5.05 -15.48 12.67
CA GLN A 32 3.97 -15.23 11.72
C GLN A 32 4.20 -13.93 10.96
N TRP A 33 4.92 -12.97 11.54
CA TRP A 33 5.13 -11.66 10.95
C TRP A 33 6.60 -11.34 10.72
N ASN A 34 6.86 -10.80 9.54
CA ASN A 34 8.11 -10.12 9.20
C ASN A 34 7.77 -8.69 8.82
N ASN A 35 8.62 -7.74 9.20
CA ASN A 35 8.43 -6.34 8.81
C ASN A 35 8.80 -6.12 7.34
N LEU A 36 7.91 -6.50 6.43
CA LEU A 36 8.05 -6.24 5.00
C LEU A 36 7.85 -4.75 4.74
N VAL A 37 8.95 -4.09 4.36
CA VAL A 37 9.02 -2.69 3.94
C VAL A 37 9.69 -2.64 2.56
N GLY A 38 9.36 -1.62 1.78
CA GLY A 38 9.75 -1.56 0.37
C GLY A 38 8.82 -2.41 -0.51
N PHE A 39 8.20 -1.80 -1.51
CA PHE A 39 7.19 -2.45 -2.34
C PHE A 39 7.78 -3.62 -3.12
N ASP A 40 8.92 -3.44 -3.78
CA ASP A 40 9.56 -4.52 -4.54
C ASP A 40 10.07 -5.64 -3.64
N ASN A 41 10.57 -5.31 -2.45
CA ASN A 41 10.95 -6.30 -1.45
C ASN A 41 9.72 -7.12 -1.02
N SER A 42 8.58 -6.45 -0.85
CA SER A 42 7.30 -7.11 -0.57
C SER A 42 6.86 -8.00 -1.72
N VAL A 43 6.96 -7.55 -2.98
CA VAL A 43 6.67 -8.38 -4.17
C VAL A 43 7.52 -9.65 -4.14
N ARG A 44 8.85 -9.53 -3.96
CA ARG A 44 9.75 -10.69 -3.89
C ARG A 44 9.35 -11.66 -2.76
N ALA A 45 9.10 -11.14 -1.56
CA ALA A 45 8.76 -11.96 -0.40
C ALA A 45 7.41 -12.67 -0.54
N ILE A 46 6.43 -12.03 -1.19
CA ILE A 46 5.06 -12.55 -1.32
C ILE A 46 4.94 -13.55 -2.47
N THR A 47 5.56 -13.24 -3.60
CA THR A 47 5.35 -13.95 -4.87
C THR A 47 6.46 -14.96 -5.17
N GLY A 48 7.66 -14.75 -4.60
CA GLY A 48 8.87 -15.47 -4.96
C GLY A 48 9.51 -15.01 -6.27
N GLU A 49 8.96 -14.00 -6.94
CA GLU A 49 9.52 -13.48 -8.20
C GLU A 49 10.86 -12.78 -7.96
N THR A 50 11.81 -13.02 -8.87
CA THR A 50 13.16 -12.42 -8.81
C THR A 50 13.52 -11.65 -10.07
N ASP A 51 12.80 -11.84 -11.17
CA ASP A 51 13.01 -11.12 -12.42
C ASP A 51 12.58 -9.64 -12.26
N PRO A 52 13.50 -8.67 -12.40
CA PRO A 52 13.18 -7.25 -12.28
C PRO A 52 12.05 -6.79 -13.22
N ARG A 53 11.94 -7.35 -14.42
CA ARG A 53 10.91 -6.99 -15.40
C ARG A 53 9.52 -7.46 -14.94
N VAL A 54 9.43 -8.65 -14.36
CA VAL A 54 8.17 -9.19 -13.81
C VAL A 54 7.77 -8.41 -12.55
N ILE A 55 8.73 -8.09 -11.68
CA ILE A 55 8.50 -7.27 -10.49
C ILE A 55 7.95 -5.88 -10.87
N GLN A 56 8.53 -5.24 -11.90
CA GLN A 56 8.03 -3.96 -12.38
C GLN A 56 6.60 -4.07 -12.94
N ARG A 57 6.30 -5.09 -13.77
CA ARG A 57 4.92 -5.34 -14.23
C ARG A 57 3.93 -5.51 -13.08
N ILE A 58 4.34 -6.17 -11.99
CA ILE A 58 3.51 -6.34 -10.79
C ILE A 58 3.31 -5.00 -10.08
N ARG A 59 4.37 -4.18 -9.94
CA ARG A 59 4.28 -2.82 -9.38
C ARG A 59 3.29 -1.96 -10.15
N ASP A 60 3.41 -1.92 -11.47
CA ASP A 60 2.55 -1.10 -12.32
C ASP A 60 1.10 -1.57 -12.22
N LYS A 61 0.88 -2.89 -12.31
CA LYS A 61 -0.45 -3.49 -12.17
C LYS A 61 -1.06 -3.23 -10.79
N ALA A 62 -0.26 -3.32 -9.73
CA ALA A 62 -0.72 -3.07 -8.37
C ALA A 62 -1.10 -1.61 -8.14
N THR A 63 -0.37 -0.66 -8.76
CA THR A 63 -0.70 0.77 -8.71
C THR A 63 -2.05 1.04 -9.36
N VAL A 64 -2.28 0.48 -10.56
CA VAL A 64 -3.58 0.59 -11.26
C VAL A 64 -4.71 -0.03 -10.42
N LEU A 65 -4.51 -1.25 -9.90
CA LEU A 65 -5.52 -1.91 -9.06
C LEU A 65 -5.81 -1.13 -7.77
N TYR A 66 -4.81 -0.47 -7.19
CA TYR A 66 -4.99 0.33 -5.99
C TYR A 66 -5.83 1.58 -6.25
N GLN A 67 -5.64 2.22 -7.40
CA GLN A 67 -6.35 3.43 -7.82
C GLN A 67 -7.75 3.16 -8.39
N ASP A 68 -8.04 1.93 -8.82
CA ASP A 68 -9.35 1.55 -9.35
C ASP A 68 -10.46 1.73 -8.28
N PRO A 69 -11.44 2.64 -8.50
CA PRO A 69 -12.50 2.92 -7.54
C PRO A 69 -13.47 1.74 -7.34
N GLN A 70 -13.44 0.73 -8.22
CA GLN A 70 -14.18 -0.52 -8.03
C GLN A 70 -13.47 -1.47 -7.05
N GLN A 71 -12.18 -1.24 -6.76
CA GLN A 71 -11.46 -1.98 -5.72
C GLN A 71 -11.61 -1.30 -4.37
N SER A 72 -11.49 -2.09 -3.30
CA SER A 72 -11.67 -1.59 -1.94
C SER A 72 -10.38 -1.04 -1.32
N TYR A 73 -9.22 -1.18 -1.95
CA TYR A 73 -7.90 -1.01 -1.32
C TYR A 73 -7.70 0.36 -0.68
N GLN A 74 -7.94 1.46 -1.41
CA GLN A 74 -7.86 2.82 -0.85
C GLN A 74 -8.83 3.00 0.32
N SER A 75 -10.08 2.54 0.17
CA SER A 75 -11.07 2.67 1.24
C SER A 75 -10.63 1.92 2.51
N VAL A 76 -9.98 0.76 2.38
CA VAL A 76 -9.49 -0.03 3.51
C VAL A 76 -8.27 0.61 4.17
N ILE A 77 -7.32 1.15 3.38
CA ILE A 77 -6.22 1.97 3.93
C ILE A 77 -6.78 3.13 4.74
N ARG A 78 -7.74 3.89 4.20
CA ARG A 78 -8.36 5.02 4.93
C ARG A 78 -8.97 4.58 6.25
N LEU A 79 -9.59 3.40 6.33
CA LEU A 79 -10.13 2.88 7.60
C LEU A 79 -9.01 2.63 8.62
N TYR A 80 -7.92 1.97 8.23
CA TYR A 80 -6.79 1.71 9.12
C TYR A 80 -6.09 2.99 9.58
N GLN A 81 -5.97 3.99 8.70
CA GLN A 81 -5.40 5.28 9.05
C GLN A 81 -6.35 6.09 9.95
N THR A 82 -7.66 6.04 9.70
CA THR A 82 -8.64 6.84 10.46
C THR A 82 -8.77 6.31 11.89
N ILE A 83 -8.87 5.00 12.07
CA ILE A 83 -9.04 4.41 13.40
C ILE A 83 -7.81 4.65 14.28
N ASP A 84 -6.61 4.66 13.70
CA ASP A 84 -5.34 4.87 14.41
C ASP A 84 -5.04 6.37 14.65
N LYS A 85 -5.48 7.26 13.75
CA LYS A 85 -5.28 8.73 13.86
C LYS A 85 -6.31 9.46 14.70
N ALA A 86 -7.51 8.90 14.86
CA ALA A 86 -8.53 9.49 15.71
C ALA A 86 -8.08 9.63 17.18
N ASP A 87 -7.08 8.85 17.59
CA ASP A 87 -6.45 8.90 18.92
C ASP A 87 -5.20 9.79 19.03
N THR A 88 -4.44 9.99 17.94
CA THR A 88 -3.06 10.53 17.99
C THR A 88 -2.91 12.02 17.70
N ALA A 89 -4.00 12.75 17.48
CA ALA A 89 -3.99 14.19 17.11
C ALA A 89 -3.26 15.12 18.11
N MET A 90 -2.91 14.64 19.32
CA MET A 90 -2.17 15.42 20.33
C MET A 90 -0.67 15.11 20.41
N ALA A 91 -0.17 13.96 19.91
CA ALA A 91 1.21 13.51 20.16
C ALA A 91 2.23 13.89 19.06
N ALA A 92 1.78 14.02 17.81
CA ALA A 92 2.67 14.31 16.66
C ALA A 92 3.43 15.63 16.81
N ALA A 93 2.81 16.65 17.41
CA ALA A 93 3.43 17.95 17.67
C ALA A 93 4.57 17.88 18.72
N ALA A 94 4.52 16.93 19.66
CA ALA A 94 5.54 16.75 20.68
C ALA A 94 6.77 15.97 20.18
N LEU A 95 6.58 15.08 19.19
CA LEU A 95 7.64 14.27 18.59
C LEU A 95 8.40 15.01 17.47
N ALA A 96 7.73 15.91 16.74
CA ALA A 96 8.33 16.69 15.65
C ALA A 96 9.54 17.54 16.07
N ASN A 97 9.62 17.94 17.35
CA ASN A 97 10.69 18.78 17.89
C ASN A 97 11.96 18.02 18.33
N LYS A 98 12.07 16.69 18.14
CA LYS A 98 13.14 15.90 18.77
C LYS A 98 13.94 14.95 17.87
N VAL A 99 13.91 15.15 16.55
CA VAL A 99 14.85 14.48 15.64
C VAL A 99 16.23 15.14 15.79
N GLY A 100 17.04 14.70 16.77
CA GLY A 100 18.45 15.12 16.89
C GLY A 100 19.11 15.06 18.27
N GLU A 101 18.36 14.99 19.37
CA GLU A 101 18.96 15.04 20.72
C GLU A 101 18.97 13.68 21.43
N LYS A 102 20.15 13.24 21.88
CA LYS A 102 20.34 12.12 22.85
C LYS A 102 19.89 12.53 24.27
N ILE A 103 18.68 13.06 24.40
CA ILE A 103 18.07 13.35 25.70
C ILE A 103 17.02 12.27 25.96
N GLY A 104 17.08 11.68 27.15
CA GLY A 104 16.24 10.56 27.57
C GLY A 104 14.80 10.73 27.11
N PHE A 105 14.34 9.76 26.32
CA PHE A 105 12.98 9.55 25.81
C PHE A 105 11.91 9.54 26.93
N LEU A 106 12.26 9.78 28.18
CA LEU A 106 11.39 9.65 29.34
C LEU A 106 10.85 11.00 29.85
N SER A 107 11.33 12.15 29.35
CA SER A 107 10.86 13.46 29.83
C SER A 107 9.44 13.83 29.38
N PHE A 108 8.87 13.16 28.37
CA PHE A 108 7.48 13.39 27.94
C PHE A 108 6.46 12.52 28.69
N LEU A 109 6.92 11.47 29.39
CA LEU A 109 6.05 10.56 30.14
C LEU A 109 5.40 11.22 31.36
N GLY A 110 6.01 12.28 31.90
CA GLY A 110 5.48 13.00 33.07
C GLY A 110 4.11 13.65 32.88
N ASN A 111 3.60 13.73 31.65
CA ASN A 111 2.29 14.28 31.30
C ASN A 111 1.33 13.25 30.65
N ILE A 112 1.70 11.97 30.59
CA ILE A 112 0.82 10.94 30.01
C ILE A 112 -0.22 10.54 31.04
N THR A 113 -1.48 10.85 30.74
CA THR A 113 -2.63 10.45 31.58
C THR A 113 -3.20 9.13 31.05
N PRO A 114 -3.30 8.08 31.87
CA PRO A 114 -4.01 6.86 31.49
C PRO A 114 -5.42 7.18 30.97
N LYS A 115 -5.79 6.60 29.83
CA LYS A 115 -7.14 6.74 29.28
C LYS A 115 -8.13 6.04 30.21
N ALA A 116 -9.37 6.56 30.28
CA ALA A 116 -10.43 5.90 31.01
C ALA A 116 -10.78 4.54 30.36
N ASP A 117 -11.14 3.53 31.16
CA ASP A 117 -11.56 2.19 30.70
C ASP A 117 -12.63 2.24 29.60
N VAL A 118 -13.55 3.20 29.69
CA VAL A 118 -14.61 3.44 28.69
C VAL A 118 -14.00 3.77 27.33
N THR A 119 -13.01 4.66 27.26
CA THR A 119 -12.37 5.07 26.01
C THR A 119 -11.63 3.92 25.37
N GLN A 120 -10.84 3.16 26.14
CA GLN A 120 -10.09 2.01 25.65
C GLN A 120 -11.01 0.88 25.18
N THR A 121 -12.11 0.65 25.91
CA THR A 121 -13.15 -0.31 25.49
C THR A 121 -13.77 0.07 24.15
N VAL A 122 -14.12 1.36 23.96
CA VAL A 122 -14.70 1.85 22.71
C VAL A 122 -13.71 1.69 21.55
N ASP A 123 -12.45 2.07 21.76
CA ASP A 123 -11.40 1.96 20.75
C ASP A 123 -11.19 0.49 20.29
N LEU A 124 -11.00 -0.44 21.24
CA LEU A 124 -10.84 -1.86 20.91
C LEU A 124 -12.04 -2.41 20.12
N VAL A 125 -13.27 -2.08 20.53
CA VAL A 125 -14.49 -2.55 19.85
C VAL A 125 -14.58 -1.97 18.43
N LEU A 126 -14.21 -0.69 18.25
CA LEU A 126 -14.17 -0.07 16.93
C LEU A 126 -13.08 -0.67 16.04
N LYS A 127 -11.88 -0.93 16.57
CA LYS A 127 -10.82 -1.65 15.84
C LYS A 127 -11.31 -3.02 15.36
N ILE A 128 -11.97 -3.82 16.20
CA ILE A 128 -12.57 -5.10 15.77
C ILE A 128 -13.58 -4.89 14.62
N ALA A 129 -14.47 -3.90 14.74
CA ALA A 129 -15.46 -3.61 13.71
C ALA A 129 -14.82 -3.18 12.38
N ILE A 130 -13.77 -2.34 12.45
CA ILE A 130 -12.98 -1.93 11.28
C ILE A 130 -12.28 -3.14 10.65
N GLU A 131 -11.72 -4.06 11.44
CA GLU A 131 -11.11 -5.27 10.91
C GLU A 131 -12.11 -6.13 10.15
N ILE A 132 -13.33 -6.31 10.69
CA ILE A 132 -14.38 -7.07 10.03
C ILE A 132 -14.74 -6.43 8.68
N ILE A 133 -14.88 -5.11 8.63
CA ILE A 133 -15.20 -4.36 7.41
C ILE A 133 -14.06 -4.50 6.40
N ALA A 134 -12.82 -4.29 6.84
CA ALA A 134 -11.62 -4.38 6.01
C ALA A 134 -11.43 -5.79 5.44
N PHE A 135 -11.57 -6.82 6.28
CA PHE A 135 -11.57 -8.22 5.87
C PHE A 135 -12.60 -8.49 4.78
N CYS A 136 -13.86 -8.11 5.01
CA CYS A 136 -14.94 -8.37 4.06
C CYS A 136 -14.66 -7.68 2.71
N LYS A 137 -14.24 -6.42 2.75
CA LYS A 137 -13.87 -5.64 1.56
C LYS A 137 -12.74 -6.29 0.76
N LEU A 138 -11.63 -6.63 1.41
CA LEU A 138 -10.46 -7.25 0.75
C LEU A 138 -10.76 -8.64 0.18
N ASN A 139 -11.77 -9.33 0.71
CA ASN A 139 -12.17 -10.67 0.26
C ASN A 139 -13.42 -10.65 -0.64
N GLY A 140 -13.86 -9.47 -1.11
CA GLY A 140 -15.02 -9.35 -2.00
C GLY A 140 -16.36 -9.77 -1.38
N ILE A 141 -16.46 -9.77 -0.05
CA ILE A 141 -17.69 -10.05 0.69
C ILE A 141 -18.55 -8.78 0.67
N PRO A 142 -19.75 -8.80 0.06
CA PRO A 142 -20.52 -7.57 -0.23
C PRO A 142 -20.96 -6.78 1.00
N GLN A 143 -21.10 -7.43 2.15
CA GLN A 143 -21.56 -6.82 3.39
C GLN A 143 -20.70 -7.30 4.57
N PRO A 144 -20.36 -6.43 5.53
CA PRO A 144 -19.60 -6.83 6.72
C PRO A 144 -20.26 -8.00 7.45
N ASN A 145 -19.49 -9.08 7.62
CA ASN A 145 -19.97 -10.36 8.14
C ASN A 145 -19.01 -10.86 9.25
N PRO A 146 -19.37 -10.67 10.53
CA PRO A 146 -18.55 -11.10 11.66
C PRO A 146 -18.29 -12.62 11.69
N GLN A 147 -19.24 -13.44 11.21
CA GLN A 147 -19.12 -14.90 11.23
C GLN A 147 -18.11 -15.41 10.20
N GLU A 148 -18.12 -14.86 8.99
CA GLU A 148 -17.08 -15.19 7.99
C GLU A 148 -15.70 -14.67 8.43
N PHE A 149 -15.67 -13.50 9.08
CA PHE A 149 -14.44 -12.98 9.66
C PHE A 149 -13.84 -13.93 10.71
N VAL A 150 -14.60 -14.34 11.74
CA VAL A 150 -14.03 -15.22 12.80
C VAL A 150 -13.61 -16.59 12.26
N LYS A 151 -14.33 -17.12 11.26
CA LYS A 151 -13.94 -18.35 10.57
C LYS A 151 -12.59 -18.18 9.89
N SER A 152 -12.38 -17.07 9.19
CA SER A 152 -11.09 -16.72 8.59
C SER A 152 -10.01 -16.47 9.64
N LEU A 153 -10.33 -15.74 10.72
CA LEU A 153 -9.41 -15.45 11.83
C LEU A 153 -8.86 -16.73 12.49
N SER A 154 -9.65 -17.79 12.49
CA SER A 154 -9.27 -19.08 13.08
C SER A 154 -8.48 -19.99 12.15
N SER A 155 -8.47 -19.74 10.83
CA SER A 155 -7.94 -20.71 9.85
C SER A 155 -7.03 -20.12 8.78
N ASN A 156 -7.18 -18.84 8.45
CA ASN A 156 -6.54 -18.21 7.29
C ASN A 156 -5.79 -16.91 7.63
N TYR A 157 -6.03 -16.32 8.81
CA TYR A 157 -5.26 -15.15 9.25
C TYR A 157 -3.80 -15.54 9.49
N GLN A 158 -2.91 -14.78 8.86
CA GLN A 158 -1.45 -14.96 8.90
C GLN A 158 -0.75 -13.61 8.72
N GLY A 159 0.56 -13.56 8.87
CA GLY A 159 1.32 -12.36 8.51
C GLY A 159 0.95 -11.14 9.36
N ALA A 160 0.92 -9.99 8.69
CA ALA A 160 0.55 -8.71 9.26
C ALA A 160 -0.86 -8.70 9.88
N ALA A 161 -1.83 -9.38 9.28
CA ALA A 161 -3.20 -9.41 9.79
C ALA A 161 -3.31 -10.18 11.12
N LEU A 162 -2.58 -11.29 11.28
CA LEU A 162 -2.59 -12.07 12.51
C LEU A 162 -1.85 -11.35 13.65
N ILE A 163 -0.65 -10.81 13.39
CA ILE A 163 0.09 -10.07 14.43
C ILE A 163 -0.65 -8.81 14.87
N ARG A 164 -1.40 -8.15 13.98
CA ARG A 164 -2.28 -7.02 14.33
C ARG A 164 -3.34 -7.43 15.34
N MET A 165 -3.98 -8.58 15.13
CA MET A 165 -5.01 -9.07 16.06
C MET A 165 -4.39 -9.51 17.39
N ALA A 166 -3.19 -10.09 17.38
CA ALA A 166 -2.45 -10.39 18.60
C ALA A 166 -2.07 -9.10 19.36
N ALA A 167 -1.56 -8.10 18.65
CA ALA A 167 -1.22 -6.79 19.19
C ALA A 167 -2.45 -6.09 19.78
N LEU A 168 -3.61 -6.12 19.11
CA LEU A 168 -4.88 -5.59 19.61
C LEU A 168 -5.27 -6.23 20.96
N VAL A 169 -5.17 -7.56 21.07
CA VAL A 169 -5.47 -8.26 22.33
C VAL A 169 -4.49 -7.86 23.44
N CYS A 170 -3.22 -7.67 23.11
CA CYS A 170 -2.19 -7.33 24.09
C CYS A 170 -2.25 -5.86 24.54
N ILE A 171 -2.28 -4.93 23.57
CA ILE A 171 -2.02 -3.50 23.75
C ILE A 171 -3.31 -2.73 24.03
N ASP A 172 -4.43 -3.10 23.41
CA ASP A 172 -5.72 -2.41 23.58
C ASP A 172 -6.68 -3.19 24.49
N GLY A 173 -6.40 -4.47 24.71
CA GLY A 173 -7.16 -5.35 25.60
C GLY A 173 -6.50 -5.51 26.96
N LEU A 174 -5.59 -6.48 27.08
CA LEU A 174 -5.07 -6.96 28.36
C LEU A 174 -4.29 -5.91 29.14
N LEU A 175 -3.35 -5.22 28.50
CA LEU A 175 -2.49 -4.24 29.17
C LEU A 175 -3.29 -3.08 29.79
N PRO A 176 -4.19 -2.40 29.05
CA PRO A 176 -4.99 -1.30 29.58
C PRO A 176 -6.17 -1.74 30.46
N LEU A 177 -6.91 -2.78 30.08
CA LEU A 177 -8.18 -3.12 30.73
C LEU A 177 -8.03 -4.25 31.76
N GLY A 178 -6.87 -4.89 31.83
CA GLY A 178 -6.57 -5.99 32.74
C GLY A 178 -7.09 -7.35 32.26
N PRO A 179 -6.93 -8.41 33.08
CA PRO A 179 -7.27 -9.78 32.70
C PRO A 179 -8.77 -10.00 32.44
N ASP A 180 -9.63 -9.19 33.06
CA ASP A 180 -11.10 -9.27 32.91
C ASP A 180 -11.65 -8.40 31.76
N PHE A 181 -10.80 -7.93 30.85
CA PHE A 181 -11.18 -6.98 29.79
C PHE A 181 -12.38 -7.44 28.95
N LEU A 182 -12.48 -8.74 28.61
CA LEU A 182 -13.61 -9.27 27.85
C LEU A 182 -14.96 -9.02 28.56
N SER A 183 -14.98 -9.18 29.89
CA SER A 183 -16.16 -8.92 30.72
C SER A 183 -16.46 -7.44 30.81
N LYS A 184 -15.43 -6.58 30.97
CA LYS A 184 -15.57 -5.12 30.98
C LYS A 184 -16.20 -4.61 29.68
N ILE A 185 -15.67 -5.08 28.53
CA ILE A 185 -16.17 -4.72 27.21
C ILE A 185 -17.62 -5.17 27.04
N HIS A 186 -17.92 -6.43 27.39
CA HIS A 186 -19.28 -6.96 27.28
C HIS A 186 -20.30 -6.17 28.13
N GLY A 187 -19.92 -5.80 29.37
CA GLY A 187 -20.75 -4.98 30.25
C GLY A 187 -21.04 -3.59 29.70
N LEU A 188 -20.04 -2.96 29.06
CA LEU A 188 -20.21 -1.64 28.46
C LEU A 188 -21.12 -1.67 27.23
N ILE A 189 -20.86 -2.57 26.27
CA ILE A 189 -21.62 -2.61 25.01
C ILE A 189 -23.06 -3.13 25.17
N SER A 190 -23.33 -3.87 26.25
CA SER A 190 -24.66 -4.39 26.58
C SER A 190 -25.42 -3.52 27.59
N GLY A 191 -24.80 -2.44 28.09
CA GLY A 191 -25.38 -1.55 29.07
C GLY A 191 -26.48 -0.64 28.50
N ASN A 192 -27.39 -0.19 29.37
CA ASN A 192 -28.52 0.67 28.95
C ASN A 192 -28.07 2.02 28.36
N ASP A 193 -26.92 2.54 28.79
CA ASP A 193 -26.35 3.82 28.32
C ASP A 193 -25.26 3.65 27.24
N ALA A 194 -25.05 2.42 26.75
CA ALA A 194 -23.98 2.08 25.79
C ALA A 194 -24.03 2.97 24.54
N SER A 195 -25.23 3.21 24.01
CA SER A 195 -25.41 4.06 22.83
C SER A 195 -24.92 5.48 23.08
N GLY A 196 -25.21 6.08 24.24
CA GLY A 196 -24.76 7.42 24.59
C GLY A 196 -23.24 7.51 24.75
N GLN A 197 -22.65 6.53 25.45
CA GLN A 197 -21.20 6.50 25.73
C GLN A 197 -20.36 6.24 24.46
N ILE A 198 -20.83 5.36 23.58
CA ILE A 198 -20.10 4.98 22.37
C ILE A 198 -20.25 6.03 21.28
N THR A 199 -21.46 6.56 21.06
CA THR A 199 -21.73 7.40 19.87
C THR A 199 -21.22 8.83 20.00
N GLN A 200 -20.93 9.27 21.23
CA GLN A 200 -20.26 10.55 21.50
C GLN A 200 -18.73 10.44 21.45
N ASN A 201 -18.18 9.22 21.33
CA ASN A 201 -16.75 9.02 21.29
C ASN A 201 -16.15 9.59 19.98
N PRO A 202 -15.06 10.37 20.03
CA PRO A 202 -14.44 10.95 18.85
C PRO A 202 -14.02 9.92 17.79
N VAL A 203 -13.51 8.77 18.21
CA VAL A 203 -13.12 7.66 17.33
C VAL A 203 -14.35 7.09 16.63
N PHE A 204 -15.46 6.90 17.35
CA PHE A 204 -16.73 6.48 16.74
C PHE A 204 -17.18 7.48 15.69
N LEU A 205 -17.16 8.78 16.01
CA LEU A 205 -17.57 9.84 15.07
C LEU A 205 -16.72 9.86 13.80
N ALA A 206 -15.40 9.63 13.93
CA ALA A 206 -14.47 9.61 12.81
C ALA A 206 -14.73 8.46 11.83
N VAL A 207 -15.14 7.28 12.32
CA VAL A 207 -15.43 6.11 11.47
C VAL A 207 -16.92 5.87 11.23
N ASN A 208 -17.79 6.73 11.77
CA ASN A 208 -19.24 6.54 11.78
C ASN A 208 -19.81 6.27 10.39
N SER A 209 -19.36 6.99 9.35
CA SER A 209 -19.83 6.82 7.96
C SER A 209 -19.49 5.46 7.36
N SER A 210 -18.50 4.76 7.92
CA SER A 210 -18.03 3.45 7.45
C SER A 210 -18.71 2.29 8.17
N LEU A 211 -19.36 2.53 9.32
CA LEU A 211 -20.05 1.52 10.09
C LEU A 211 -21.42 1.18 9.48
N PRO A 212 -21.77 -0.12 9.33
CA PRO A 212 -23.10 -0.56 8.91
C PRO A 212 -24.21 -0.07 9.83
N GLY A 213 -25.35 0.32 9.23
CA GLY A 213 -26.53 0.77 9.94
C GLY A 213 -26.88 2.22 9.65
N ASN A 214 -28.17 2.54 9.67
CA ASN A 214 -28.73 3.84 9.32
C ASN A 214 -28.86 4.77 10.53
N ASN A 215 -28.74 4.23 11.74
CA ASN A 215 -28.86 4.97 12.99
C ASN A 215 -27.86 4.46 14.03
N PRO A 216 -27.62 5.22 15.12
CA PRO A 216 -26.64 4.84 16.14
C PRO A 216 -26.92 3.49 16.82
N ALA A 217 -28.18 3.09 16.95
CA ALA A 217 -28.55 1.81 17.56
C ALA A 217 -28.18 0.62 16.67
N GLU A 218 -28.41 0.71 15.36
CA GLU A 218 -28.00 -0.31 14.39
C GLU A 218 -26.47 -0.45 14.33
N LYS A 219 -25.74 0.68 14.36
CA LYS A 219 -24.27 0.69 14.39
C LYS A 219 -23.74 0.03 15.66
N LEU A 220 -24.31 0.37 16.81
CA LEU A 220 -24.00 -0.32 18.07
C LEU A 220 -24.31 -1.82 17.97
N GLY A 221 -25.43 -2.19 17.35
CA GLY A 221 -25.76 -3.59 17.08
C GLY A 221 -24.67 -4.32 16.30
N PHE A 222 -24.09 -3.69 15.28
CA PHE A 222 -22.95 -4.23 14.53
C PHE A 222 -21.69 -4.37 15.40
N LEU A 223 -21.34 -3.33 16.18
CA LEU A 223 -20.21 -3.37 17.11
C LEU A 223 -20.34 -4.54 18.10
N THR A 224 -21.52 -4.71 18.69
CA THR A 224 -21.81 -5.79 19.64
C THR A 224 -21.73 -7.16 18.98
N GLN A 225 -22.28 -7.33 17.78
CA GLN A 225 -22.17 -8.59 17.02
C GLN A 225 -20.71 -8.91 16.66
N GLY A 226 -19.95 -7.92 16.22
CA GLY A 226 -18.54 -8.05 15.89
C GLY A 226 -17.72 -8.52 17.08
N PHE A 227 -17.84 -7.82 18.22
CA PHE A 227 -17.14 -8.21 19.45
C PHE A 227 -17.53 -9.62 19.89
N ASN A 228 -18.83 -9.92 19.98
CA ASN A 228 -19.32 -11.23 20.42
C ASN A 228 -18.79 -12.37 19.54
N SER A 229 -18.63 -12.15 18.23
CA SER A 229 -18.09 -13.17 17.33
C SER A 229 -16.63 -13.54 17.62
N VAL A 230 -15.81 -12.60 18.10
CA VAL A 230 -14.37 -12.82 18.29
C VAL A 230 -14.00 -13.25 19.70
N GLN A 231 -14.89 -13.13 20.69
CA GLN A 231 -14.61 -13.45 22.09
C GLN A 231 -14.02 -14.85 22.26
N GLY A 232 -14.56 -15.85 21.56
CA GLY A 232 -14.06 -17.23 21.62
C GLY A 232 -12.64 -17.36 21.11
N TRP A 233 -12.30 -16.67 20.01
CA TRP A 233 -10.94 -16.66 19.46
C TRP A 233 -9.97 -15.94 20.41
N ILE A 234 -10.35 -14.77 20.94
CA ILE A 234 -9.53 -14.01 21.88
C ILE A 234 -9.27 -14.83 23.15
N GLY A 235 -10.32 -15.42 23.74
CA GLY A 235 -10.18 -16.25 24.94
C GLY A 235 -9.31 -17.49 24.70
N GLY A 236 -9.43 -18.10 23.52
CA GLY A 236 -8.56 -19.20 23.09
C GLY A 236 -7.11 -18.77 22.95
N LEU A 237 -6.85 -17.61 22.35
CA LEU A 237 -5.51 -17.04 22.22
C LEU A 237 -4.88 -16.81 23.59
N VAL A 238 -5.57 -16.09 24.48
CA VAL A 238 -5.09 -15.78 25.84
C VAL A 238 -4.78 -17.05 26.63
N SER A 239 -5.67 -18.04 26.57
CA SER A 239 -5.50 -19.32 27.28
C SER A 239 -4.32 -20.12 26.73
N LYS A 240 -4.15 -20.16 25.40
CA LYS A 240 -3.11 -20.94 24.73
C LYS A 240 -1.71 -20.39 24.99
N THR A 241 -1.56 -19.07 25.06
CA THR A 241 -0.26 -18.39 25.19
C THR A 241 0.07 -18.01 26.63
N GLY A 242 -0.88 -18.17 27.56
CA GLY A 242 -0.69 -17.76 28.96
C GLY A 242 -0.57 -16.25 29.12
N LEU A 243 -1.25 -15.49 28.25
CA LEU A 243 -1.15 -14.04 28.22
C LEU A 243 -1.70 -13.40 29.49
N THR A 244 -0.89 -12.52 30.06
CA THR A 244 -1.21 -11.62 31.18
C THR A 244 -0.59 -10.24 30.92
N PRO A 245 -1.06 -9.18 31.59
CA PRO A 245 -0.40 -7.87 31.53
C PRO A 245 1.10 -7.96 31.85
N GLN A 246 1.48 -8.79 32.84
CA GLN A 246 2.88 -8.98 33.24
C GLN A 246 3.73 -9.64 32.15
N THR A 247 3.21 -10.68 31.47
CA THR A 247 3.95 -11.33 30.39
C THR A 247 4.18 -10.38 29.22
N ILE A 248 3.21 -9.50 28.93
CA ILE A 248 3.34 -8.49 27.86
C ILE A 248 4.39 -7.46 28.27
N PHE A 249 4.30 -6.90 29.49
CA PHE A 249 5.26 -5.94 30.02
C PHE A 249 6.69 -6.48 30.02
N ASN A 250 6.90 -7.72 30.50
CA ASN A 250 8.20 -8.36 30.50
C ASN A 250 8.76 -8.52 29.08
N SER A 251 7.91 -8.86 28.11
CA SER A 251 8.33 -8.97 26.72
C SER A 251 8.72 -7.62 26.12
N LEU A 252 7.96 -6.56 26.41
CA LEU A 252 8.24 -5.19 25.99
C LEU A 252 9.56 -4.66 26.58
N GLY A 253 9.87 -5.00 27.83
CA GLY A 253 11.10 -4.59 28.51
C GLY A 253 12.39 -5.04 27.80
N ASN A 254 12.33 -6.08 26.96
CA ASN A 254 13.46 -6.51 26.14
C ASN A 254 13.78 -5.56 24.98
N PHE A 255 12.82 -4.70 24.60
CA PHE A 255 12.92 -3.82 23.42
C PHE A 255 12.81 -2.34 23.77
N ILE A 256 12.18 -2.00 24.90
CA ILE A 256 11.91 -0.64 25.35
C ILE A 256 12.34 -0.53 26.81
N GLN A 257 13.22 0.43 27.13
CA GLN A 257 13.56 0.73 28.52
C GLN A 257 12.42 1.51 29.15
N ILE A 258 11.62 0.85 29.98
CA ILE A 258 10.50 1.45 30.70
C ILE A 258 10.98 1.76 32.12
N ALA A 259 10.84 3.01 32.54
CA ALA A 259 11.40 3.50 33.81
C ALA A 259 10.54 3.16 35.04
N ASP A 260 9.24 2.93 34.83
CA ASP A 260 8.27 2.70 35.90
C ASP A 260 7.55 1.36 35.73
N ASP A 261 7.38 0.62 36.82
CA ASP A 261 6.62 -0.65 36.88
C ASP A 261 5.10 -0.46 36.78
N ASN A 262 4.64 0.70 36.29
CA ASN A 262 3.22 1.02 36.20
C ASN A 262 2.67 0.73 34.81
N LEU A 263 1.95 -0.39 34.71
CA LEU A 263 1.32 -0.90 33.49
C LEU A 263 0.39 0.11 32.81
N ASP A 264 -0.26 1.00 33.58
CA ASP A 264 -1.16 2.02 33.03
C ASP A 264 -0.40 3.08 32.22
N PHE A 265 0.81 3.45 32.67
CA PHE A 265 1.70 4.34 31.92
C PHE A 265 2.26 3.66 30.68
N VAL A 266 2.57 2.36 30.76
CA VAL A 266 3.01 1.59 29.59
C VAL A 266 1.91 1.55 28.53
N ALA A 267 0.67 1.24 28.92
CA ALA A 267 -0.45 1.20 28.00
C ALA A 267 -0.65 2.55 27.30
N ALA A 268 -0.66 3.64 28.06
CA ALA A 268 -0.83 4.99 27.51
C ALA A 268 0.37 5.42 26.65
N PHE A 269 1.59 5.02 26.99
CA PHE A 269 2.77 5.25 26.18
C PHE A 269 2.69 4.51 24.83
N LEU A 270 2.30 3.24 24.82
CA LEU A 270 2.18 2.45 23.60
C LEU A 270 1.09 3.00 22.68
N ASP A 271 -0.07 3.35 23.22
CA ASP A 271 -1.17 3.97 22.47
C ASP A 271 -0.73 5.26 21.76
N GLN A 272 0.09 6.10 22.40
CA GLN A 272 0.53 7.37 21.81
C GLN A 272 1.71 7.26 20.85
N THR A 273 2.50 6.17 20.92
CA THR A 273 3.77 6.05 20.20
C THR A 273 3.83 4.91 19.21
N THR A 274 2.75 4.12 19.14
CA THR A 274 2.59 3.06 18.15
C THR A 274 1.48 3.42 17.17
N ASN A 275 1.66 2.97 15.94
CA ASN A 275 0.69 3.04 14.86
C ASN A 275 0.51 1.64 14.24
N TYR A 276 0.50 0.62 15.10
CA TYR A 276 0.61 -0.77 14.67
C TYR A 276 -0.57 -1.20 13.80
N TYR A 277 -1.73 -0.58 13.99
CA TYR A 277 -2.94 -0.87 13.23
C TYR A 277 -2.85 -0.35 11.80
N GLU A 278 -2.36 0.88 11.61
CA GLU A 278 -2.03 1.46 10.29
C GLU A 278 -0.90 0.67 9.62
N HIS A 279 0.22 0.44 10.34
CA HIS A 279 1.42 -0.23 9.81
C HIS A 279 1.11 -1.61 9.23
N THR A 280 0.48 -2.47 10.04
CA THR A 280 0.10 -3.83 9.61
C THR A 280 -1.10 -3.82 8.65
N GLY A 281 -1.93 -2.77 8.68
CA GLY A 281 -2.99 -2.55 7.70
C GLY A 281 -2.48 -2.27 6.30
N ILE A 282 -1.47 -1.41 6.18
CA ILE A 282 -0.77 -1.16 4.91
C ILE A 282 -0.17 -2.46 4.37
N GLN A 283 0.53 -3.23 5.22
CA GLN A 283 1.09 -4.53 4.82
C GLN A 283 0.02 -5.54 4.38
N THR A 284 -1.14 -5.56 5.04
CA THR A 284 -2.26 -6.44 4.68
C THR A 284 -2.86 -6.07 3.32
N VAL A 285 -3.05 -4.78 3.05
CA VAL A 285 -3.54 -4.30 1.74
C VAL A 285 -2.51 -4.56 0.64
N ALA A 286 -1.23 -4.29 0.92
CA ALA A 286 -0.12 -4.57 0.01
C ALA A 286 -0.09 -6.04 -0.39
N TYR A 287 -0.20 -6.95 0.59
CA TYR A 287 -0.29 -8.39 0.33
C TYR A 287 -1.43 -8.74 -0.64
N SER A 288 -2.63 -8.21 -0.40
CA SER A 288 -3.80 -8.48 -1.22
C SER A 288 -3.65 -7.96 -2.66
N VAL A 289 -3.20 -6.72 -2.83
CA VAL A 289 -3.04 -6.13 -4.17
C VAL A 289 -1.89 -6.76 -4.95
N ILE A 290 -0.77 -7.10 -4.29
CA ILE A 290 0.37 -7.78 -4.92
C ILE A 290 -0.04 -9.17 -5.40
N GLN A 291 -0.76 -9.95 -4.59
CA GLN A 291 -1.24 -11.27 -5.00
C GLN A 291 -2.17 -11.19 -6.23
N LYS A 292 -3.08 -10.21 -6.24
CA LYS A 292 -3.98 -9.99 -7.37
C LYS A 292 -3.22 -9.52 -8.62
N ALA A 293 -2.30 -8.58 -8.47
CA ALA A 293 -1.45 -8.09 -9.54
C ALA A 293 -0.59 -9.21 -10.14
N HIS A 294 0.06 -10.02 -9.31
CA HIS A 294 0.87 -11.17 -9.73
C HIS A 294 0.06 -12.19 -10.51
N ALA A 295 -1.15 -12.52 -10.04
CA ALA A 295 -2.04 -13.44 -10.75
C ALA A 295 -2.41 -12.93 -12.16
N LEU A 296 -2.70 -11.62 -12.30
CA LEU A 296 -3.02 -11.01 -13.58
C LEU A 296 -1.81 -10.95 -14.52
N VAL A 297 -0.64 -10.50 -14.03
CA VAL A 297 0.60 -10.47 -14.81
C VAL A 297 0.94 -11.87 -15.33
N LYS A 298 0.80 -12.90 -14.49
CA LYS A 298 1.02 -14.30 -14.90
C LYS A 298 0.05 -14.75 -16.00
N GLN A 299 -1.22 -14.33 -15.93
CA GLN A 299 -2.21 -14.63 -16.98
C GLN A 299 -1.88 -13.93 -18.29
N GLU A 300 -1.50 -12.65 -18.25
CA GLU A 300 -1.09 -11.87 -19.43
C GLU A 300 0.12 -12.53 -20.11
N MET A 301 1.15 -12.88 -19.35
CA MET A 301 2.34 -13.57 -19.87
C MET A 301 2.03 -14.94 -20.50
N GLN A 302 1.06 -15.68 -19.96
CA GLN A 302 0.62 -16.95 -20.55
C GLN A 302 -0.13 -16.74 -21.87
N GLN A 303 -0.92 -15.68 -22.00
CA GLN A 303 -1.64 -15.35 -23.23
C GLN A 303 -0.69 -14.85 -24.33
N GLU A 304 0.34 -14.08 -23.96
CA GLU A 304 1.44 -13.66 -24.84
C GLU A 304 2.16 -14.88 -25.45
N GLN A 305 2.35 -15.95 -24.67
CA GLN A 305 3.00 -17.19 -25.12
C GLN A 305 2.10 -18.12 -25.94
N GLN A 306 0.76 -18.02 -25.83
CA GLN A 306 -0.20 -18.88 -26.54
C GLN A 306 -0.73 -18.30 -27.85
N SER A 307 -0.37 -17.05 -28.17
CA SER A 307 -0.73 -16.42 -29.45
C SER A 307 0.08 -17.06 -30.59
N PRO A 308 -0.54 -17.51 -31.71
CA PRO A 308 0.18 -18.23 -32.76
C PRO A 308 1.28 -17.36 -33.39
N SER A 309 2.51 -17.88 -33.42
CA SER A 309 3.55 -17.36 -34.29
C SER A 309 3.07 -17.42 -35.74
N ARG A 310 2.84 -16.25 -36.33
CA ARG A 310 2.58 -16.12 -37.77
C ARG A 310 3.83 -16.63 -38.51
N PRO A 311 3.70 -17.41 -39.61
CA PRO A 311 4.86 -17.97 -40.28
C PRO A 311 5.82 -16.87 -40.69
N ALA A 312 7.12 -17.13 -40.46
CA ALA A 312 8.21 -16.31 -40.96
C ALA A 312 8.19 -16.34 -42.49
N ASP A 313 7.53 -15.36 -43.11
CA ASP A 313 7.82 -15.00 -44.47
C ASP A 313 9.02 -14.06 -44.48
N THR A 314 10.03 -14.54 -45.17
CA THR A 314 11.30 -13.89 -45.44
C THR A 314 11.07 -12.72 -46.39
N THR A 315 11.92 -11.70 -46.25
CA THR A 315 12.07 -10.52 -47.10
C THR A 315 10.96 -9.47 -47.07
N SER A 316 11.17 -8.42 -46.29
CA SER A 316 11.16 -7.04 -46.81
C SER A 316 11.64 -6.04 -45.75
N ALA A 317 12.39 -5.06 -46.22
CA ALA A 317 13.11 -4.04 -45.47
C ALA A 317 12.29 -3.33 -44.40
N ALA A 318 12.98 -2.95 -43.32
CA ALA A 318 12.51 -2.05 -42.29
C ALA A 318 11.94 -0.76 -42.90
N SER A 319 10.64 -0.57 -42.74
CA SER A 319 10.01 0.74 -42.74
C SER A 319 9.13 0.80 -41.49
N ASN A 320 9.70 1.26 -40.38
CA ASN A 320 8.93 1.77 -39.23
C ASN A 320 8.31 3.11 -39.67
N ASN A 321 7.25 3.04 -40.45
CA ASN A 321 6.38 4.17 -40.70
C ASN A 321 5.22 4.13 -39.71
N ASN A 322 4.75 5.30 -39.29
CA ASN A 322 3.62 5.66 -38.41
C ASN A 322 2.27 4.90 -38.58
N ASN A 323 2.22 3.81 -39.34
CA ASN A 323 1.02 3.04 -39.67
C ASN A 323 0.56 2.03 -38.60
N ASP A 324 1.20 1.95 -37.43
CA ASP A 324 0.76 1.05 -36.33
C ASP A 324 0.27 1.79 -35.07
N LEU A 325 0.18 3.12 -35.12
CA LEU A 325 -0.45 3.95 -34.09
C LEU A 325 -1.95 4.02 -34.35
N GLY A 326 -2.73 3.22 -33.61
CA GLY A 326 -4.18 3.12 -33.75
C GLY A 326 -4.89 3.07 -32.39
N VAL A 327 -6.19 3.30 -32.40
CA VAL A 327 -7.02 3.24 -31.18
C VAL A 327 -6.85 1.90 -30.46
N GLY A 328 -6.64 1.97 -29.15
CA GLY A 328 -6.44 0.83 -28.24
C GLY A 328 -4.99 0.36 -28.13
N LYS A 329 -4.03 0.99 -28.83
CA LYS A 329 -2.61 0.64 -28.71
C LYS A 329 -2.02 1.27 -27.45
N ASN A 330 -1.17 0.49 -26.78
CA ASN A 330 -0.30 1.00 -25.72
C ASN A 330 0.92 1.66 -26.34
N VAL A 331 1.23 2.84 -25.83
CA VAL A 331 2.29 3.72 -26.30
C VAL A 331 3.01 4.32 -25.09
N GLU A 332 4.13 4.96 -25.37
CA GLU A 332 4.74 5.92 -24.47
C GLU A 332 4.62 7.31 -25.07
N VAL A 333 4.41 8.30 -24.22
CA VAL A 333 4.27 9.71 -24.59
C VAL A 333 5.29 10.54 -23.83
N TRP A 334 6.00 11.40 -24.54
CA TRP A 334 7.03 12.26 -23.98
C TRP A 334 6.41 13.43 -23.22
N ASP A 335 6.90 13.67 -22.01
CA ASP A 335 6.60 14.85 -21.21
C ASP A 335 7.85 15.74 -21.18
N GLU A 336 7.73 16.96 -21.72
CA GLU A 336 8.85 17.92 -21.81
C GLU A 336 9.20 18.54 -20.45
N ASP A 337 8.25 18.66 -19.52
CA ASP A 337 8.47 19.28 -18.21
C ASP A 337 9.21 18.31 -17.27
N GLU A 338 8.94 17.02 -17.38
CA GLU A 338 9.55 15.97 -16.56
C GLU A 338 10.69 15.23 -17.26
N GLU A 339 10.93 15.50 -18.55
CA GLU A 339 11.97 14.89 -19.39
C GLU A 339 11.89 13.35 -19.38
N ASP A 340 10.67 12.80 -19.38
CA ASP A 340 10.44 11.35 -19.29
C ASP A 340 9.27 10.87 -20.17
N TRP A 341 9.25 9.56 -20.42
CA TRP A 341 8.26 8.87 -21.23
C TRP A 341 7.19 8.19 -20.38
N TYR A 342 5.96 8.65 -20.52
CA TYR A 342 4.79 8.17 -19.80
C TYR A 342 4.01 7.10 -20.56
N SER A 343 3.71 5.98 -19.89
CA SER A 343 2.88 4.93 -20.49
C SER A 343 1.44 5.39 -20.67
N ALA A 344 0.87 5.12 -21.84
CA ALA A 344 -0.47 5.57 -22.17
C ALA A 344 -1.17 4.68 -23.20
N THR A 345 -2.46 4.93 -23.44
CA THR A 345 -3.27 4.25 -24.45
C THR A 345 -3.87 5.26 -25.42
N ILE A 346 -3.83 4.96 -26.72
CA ILE A 346 -4.50 5.76 -27.74
C ILE A 346 -6.01 5.53 -27.65
N GLU A 347 -6.80 6.55 -27.33
CA GLU A 347 -8.25 6.47 -27.33
C GLU A 347 -8.88 6.92 -28.65
N LYS A 348 -8.30 7.94 -29.30
CA LYS A 348 -8.80 8.49 -30.57
C LYS A 348 -7.62 8.87 -31.46
N VAL A 349 -7.87 8.85 -32.76
CA VAL A 349 -6.89 9.28 -33.77
C VAL A 349 -7.57 10.28 -34.68
N ARG A 350 -6.87 11.38 -34.96
CA ARG A 350 -7.32 12.40 -35.90
C ARG A 350 -6.09 12.97 -36.61
N ASP A 351 -6.09 12.90 -37.93
CA ASP A 351 -5.01 13.42 -38.76
C ASP A 351 -3.64 12.84 -38.31
N ASN A 352 -2.77 13.66 -37.71
CA ASN A 352 -1.45 13.25 -37.18
C ASN A 352 -1.35 13.44 -35.65
N GLU A 353 -2.50 13.52 -34.98
CA GLU A 353 -2.62 13.67 -33.52
C GLU A 353 -3.35 12.47 -32.91
N PHE A 354 -2.99 12.15 -31.68
CA PHE A 354 -3.50 11.00 -30.94
C PHE A 354 -4.09 11.49 -29.62
N PHE A 355 -5.35 11.15 -29.34
CA PHE A 355 -5.96 11.44 -28.04
C PHE A 355 -5.54 10.34 -27.08
N ILE A 356 -4.80 10.71 -26.06
CA ILE A 356 -4.09 9.80 -25.17
C ILE A 356 -4.78 9.76 -23.81
N HIS A 357 -4.89 8.56 -23.27
CA HIS A 357 -5.18 8.34 -21.86
C HIS A 357 -3.93 7.82 -21.15
N TYR A 358 -3.37 8.64 -20.25
CA TYR A 358 -2.18 8.28 -19.48
C TYR A 358 -2.49 7.21 -18.43
N ALA A 359 -1.71 6.14 -18.41
CA ALA A 359 -1.92 5.03 -17.49
C ALA A 359 -1.74 5.49 -16.04
N GLY A 360 -2.78 5.35 -15.22
CA GLY A 360 -2.75 5.74 -13.80
C GLY A 360 -3.16 7.19 -13.51
N TYR A 361 -3.52 7.96 -14.55
CA TYR A 361 -4.02 9.33 -14.43
C TYR A 361 -5.52 9.40 -14.73
N GLY A 362 -6.20 10.42 -14.20
CA GLY A 362 -7.61 10.66 -14.51
C GLY A 362 -7.79 11.31 -15.88
N SER A 363 -8.99 11.22 -16.47
CA SER A 363 -9.27 11.77 -17.81
C SER A 363 -9.15 13.30 -17.94
N SER A 364 -8.89 14.00 -16.84
CA SER A 364 -8.51 15.42 -16.86
C SER A 364 -7.13 15.67 -17.43
N TYR A 365 -6.29 14.63 -17.52
CA TYR A 365 -4.95 14.66 -18.11
C TYR A 365 -4.95 14.14 -19.55
N ASP A 366 -6.09 13.66 -20.06
CA ASP A 366 -6.16 13.17 -21.42
C ASP A 366 -6.00 14.34 -22.40
N GLU A 367 -5.11 14.17 -23.36
CA GLU A 367 -4.77 15.24 -24.29
C GLU A 367 -4.54 14.72 -25.69
N TRP A 368 -4.47 15.64 -26.66
CA TRP A 368 -4.04 15.35 -28.01
C TRP A 368 -2.54 15.57 -28.10
N VAL A 369 -1.80 14.52 -28.46
CA VAL A 369 -0.35 14.60 -28.69
C VAL A 369 -0.01 14.40 -30.15
N GLY A 370 1.05 15.06 -30.60
CA GLY A 370 1.57 14.92 -31.95
C GLY A 370 2.28 13.57 -32.17
N SER A 371 2.53 13.23 -33.43
CA SER A 371 3.31 12.03 -33.75
C SER A 371 4.73 12.05 -33.21
N ASP A 372 5.27 13.21 -32.87
CA ASP A 372 6.68 13.38 -32.55
C ASP A 372 6.99 13.02 -31.09
N ASP A 373 5.97 13.08 -30.23
CA ASP A 373 6.04 12.82 -28.79
C ASP A 373 5.43 11.47 -28.42
N ILE A 374 5.16 10.61 -29.41
CA ILE A 374 4.57 9.28 -29.20
C ILE A 374 5.46 8.19 -29.81
N ARG A 375 5.65 7.11 -29.04
CA ARG A 375 6.38 5.93 -29.50
C ARG A 375 5.72 4.64 -29.05
N ILE A 376 6.00 3.57 -29.80
CA ILE A 376 5.74 2.19 -29.37
C ILE A 376 7.07 1.63 -28.89
N ARG A 377 7.20 1.37 -27.60
CA ARG A 377 8.40 0.72 -27.05
C ARG A 377 8.30 -0.80 -27.16
N SER A 378 9.22 -1.41 -27.91
CA SER A 378 9.33 -2.85 -28.05
C SER A 378 10.56 -3.37 -27.30
N HIS A 379 10.35 -3.93 -26.10
CA HIS A 379 11.41 -4.41 -25.20
C HIS A 379 12.09 -5.73 -25.64
N ASN A 380 11.64 -6.36 -26.72
CA ASN A 380 12.14 -7.68 -27.14
C ASN A 380 13.51 -7.61 -27.86
N THR A 381 13.95 -6.41 -28.24
CA THR A 381 15.15 -6.19 -29.07
C THR A 381 16.02 -5.05 -28.55
N SER A 382 15.90 -4.69 -27.27
CA SER A 382 16.67 -3.61 -26.66
C SER A 382 18.01 -4.08 -26.10
N ASP A 383 18.95 -3.16 -25.96
CA ASP A 383 20.16 -3.32 -25.15
C ASP A 383 19.86 -3.32 -23.64
N ASP A 384 20.91 -3.33 -22.83
CA ASP A 384 20.83 -3.33 -21.36
C ASP A 384 20.20 -2.04 -20.78
N ASN A 385 20.15 -0.97 -21.57
CA ASN A 385 19.58 0.33 -21.20
C ASN A 385 18.15 0.54 -21.75
N GLY A 386 17.61 -0.43 -22.50
CA GLY A 386 16.25 -0.35 -23.04
C GLY A 386 16.15 0.27 -24.43
N PHE A 387 17.27 0.56 -25.09
CA PHE A 387 17.32 1.16 -26.44
C PHE A 387 17.45 0.11 -27.54
N ALA A 388 16.77 0.31 -28.66
CA ALA A 388 16.78 -0.61 -29.80
C ALA A 388 16.93 0.14 -31.12
N VAL A 389 17.56 -0.50 -32.12
CA VAL A 389 17.56 0.03 -33.49
C VAL A 389 16.12 0.14 -33.99
N GLY A 390 15.77 1.31 -34.50
CA GLY A 390 14.43 1.69 -34.95
C GLY A 390 13.53 2.27 -33.87
N LEU A 391 14.00 2.37 -32.62
CA LEU A 391 13.28 3.04 -31.53
C LEU A 391 13.35 4.56 -31.70
N LYS A 392 12.20 5.22 -31.53
CA LYS A 392 12.13 6.68 -31.41
C LYS A 392 12.56 7.09 -30.01
N VAL A 393 13.39 8.10 -29.91
CA VAL A 393 13.99 8.63 -28.69
C VAL A 393 13.93 10.15 -28.70
N LYS A 394 14.19 10.75 -27.54
CA LYS A 394 14.50 12.17 -27.42
C LYS A 394 16.00 12.30 -27.18
N VAL A 395 16.62 13.26 -27.85
CA VAL A 395 18.06 13.54 -27.75
C VAL A 395 18.24 14.99 -27.33
N TRP A 396 19.01 15.21 -26.29
CA TRP A 396 19.29 16.53 -25.74
C TRP A 396 20.34 17.26 -26.58
N ASP A 397 20.06 18.49 -26.99
CA ASP A 397 21.01 19.38 -27.65
C ASP A 397 21.45 20.49 -26.69
N ASP A 398 22.74 20.52 -26.36
CA ASP A 398 23.33 21.50 -25.43
C ASP A 398 23.39 22.93 -26.00
N ASP A 399 23.44 23.10 -27.33
CA ASP A 399 23.56 24.41 -27.97
C ASP A 399 22.20 25.14 -27.99
N ASP A 400 21.12 24.39 -28.23
CA ASP A 400 19.75 24.90 -28.28
C ASP A 400 19.01 24.78 -26.93
N GLU A 401 19.58 24.04 -25.96
CA GLU A 401 18.96 23.70 -24.66
C GLU A 401 17.56 23.06 -24.83
N ASP A 402 17.42 22.12 -25.78
CA ASP A 402 16.14 21.52 -26.16
C ASP A 402 16.24 20.02 -26.52
N TRP A 403 15.11 19.31 -26.47
CA TRP A 403 15.00 17.88 -26.78
C TRP A 403 14.46 17.63 -28.20
N TYR A 404 15.27 16.98 -29.03
CA TYR A 404 14.92 16.64 -30.40
C TYR A 404 14.49 15.17 -30.57
N SER A 405 13.40 14.95 -31.30
CA SER A 405 12.96 13.58 -31.62
C SER A 405 13.88 12.95 -32.66
N ALA A 406 14.41 11.76 -32.35
CA ALA A 406 15.30 11.02 -33.24
C ALA A 406 14.95 9.52 -33.28
N VAL A 407 15.55 8.79 -34.22
CA VAL A 407 15.43 7.33 -34.35
C VAL A 407 16.81 6.69 -34.29
N ILE A 408 16.97 5.67 -33.46
CA ILE A 408 18.23 4.93 -33.35
C ILE A 408 18.45 4.10 -34.63
N ASN A 409 19.50 4.40 -35.38
CA ASN A 409 19.90 3.65 -36.56
C ASN A 409 20.91 2.54 -36.26
N LYS A 410 21.79 2.73 -35.27
CA LYS A 410 22.79 1.73 -34.86
C LYS A 410 23.08 1.84 -33.36
N ILE A 411 23.54 0.74 -32.78
CA ILE A 411 23.97 0.68 -31.38
C ILE A 411 25.37 0.06 -31.34
N GLN A 412 26.28 0.67 -30.59
CA GLN A 412 27.64 0.15 -30.34
C GLN A 412 28.01 0.37 -28.87
N GLY A 413 27.95 -0.69 -28.07
CA GLY A 413 28.18 -0.56 -26.63
C GLY A 413 27.10 0.30 -25.98
N GLN A 414 27.49 1.43 -25.40
CA GLN A 414 26.59 2.41 -24.76
C GLN A 414 26.46 3.70 -25.59
N GLN A 415 26.74 3.62 -26.89
CA GLN A 415 26.57 4.73 -27.82
C GLN A 415 25.49 4.40 -28.86
N TYR A 416 24.74 5.42 -29.26
CA TYR A 416 23.57 5.31 -30.12
C TYR A 416 23.73 6.21 -31.33
N TYR A 417 23.78 5.63 -32.53
CA TYR A 417 23.80 6.40 -33.77
C TYR A 417 22.37 6.77 -34.13
N VAL A 418 22.03 8.05 -34.07
CA VAL A 418 20.67 8.56 -34.20
C VAL A 418 20.46 9.31 -35.53
N HIS A 419 19.23 9.32 -36.01
CA HIS A 419 18.78 10.17 -37.11
C HIS A 419 17.62 11.04 -36.63
N TYR A 420 17.80 12.35 -36.71
CA TYR A 420 16.81 13.33 -36.25
C TYR A 420 15.60 13.38 -37.17
N VAL A 421 14.40 13.32 -36.58
CA VAL A 421 13.14 13.31 -37.33
C VAL A 421 12.96 14.67 -38.01
N GLY A 422 12.83 14.66 -39.34
CA GLY A 422 12.62 15.88 -40.15
C GLY A 422 13.91 16.55 -40.63
N TYR A 423 15.08 16.03 -40.26
CA TYR A 423 16.38 16.53 -40.67
C TYR A 423 17.03 15.59 -41.71
N ASP A 424 18.01 16.11 -42.45
CA ASP A 424 18.78 15.27 -43.37
C ASP A 424 19.94 14.57 -42.64
N SER A 425 20.50 13.53 -43.28
CA SER A 425 21.50 12.67 -42.64
C SER A 425 22.86 13.34 -42.35
N SER A 426 23.04 14.62 -42.71
CA SER A 426 24.23 15.37 -42.29
C SER A 426 24.22 15.73 -40.80
N TYR A 427 23.06 15.63 -40.15
CA TYR A 427 22.89 15.82 -38.71
C TYR A 427 22.97 14.50 -37.91
N ASP A 428 23.09 13.34 -38.58
CA ASP A 428 23.16 12.05 -37.89
C ASP A 428 24.46 11.90 -37.11
N GLU A 429 24.35 11.61 -35.82
CA GLU A 429 25.49 11.54 -34.91
C GLU A 429 25.42 10.35 -33.95
N TRP A 430 26.51 10.12 -33.23
CA TRP A 430 26.56 9.20 -32.10
C TRP A 430 26.34 9.99 -30.82
N VAL A 431 25.36 9.58 -30.03
CA VAL A 431 25.09 10.15 -28.72
C VAL A 431 25.34 9.12 -27.61
N ASP A 432 25.71 9.62 -26.45
CA ASP A 432 25.96 8.82 -25.26
C ASP A 432 24.68 8.66 -24.44
N LEU A 433 24.72 7.77 -23.43
CA LEU A 433 23.56 7.44 -22.59
C LEU A 433 22.99 8.66 -21.83
N GLU A 434 23.82 9.66 -21.56
CA GLU A 434 23.43 10.87 -20.80
C GLU A 434 22.61 11.85 -21.65
N GLU A 435 22.61 11.71 -22.97
CA GLU A 435 22.03 12.65 -23.94
C GLU A 435 20.72 12.09 -24.56
N ILE A 436 20.23 10.93 -24.13
CA ILE A 436 19.17 10.18 -24.83
C ILE A 436 18.11 9.60 -23.88
N ALA A 437 16.82 9.69 -24.27
CA ALA A 437 15.65 9.23 -23.51
C ALA A 437 14.60 8.42 -24.31
#